data_AF-A0ABC8QQM5-F1
#
_entry.id   AF-A0ABC8QQM5-F1
#
_cell.length_a   1.000
_cell.length_b   1.000
_cell.length_c   1.000
_cell.angle_alpha   90.00
_cell.angle_beta   90.00
_cell.angle_gamma   90.00
#
_symmetry.space_group_name_H-M   'P 1'
#
loop_
_entity.id
_entity.type
_entity.pdbx_description
1 polymer ?
#
loop_
_entity_poly.entity_id
_entity_poly.type
_entity_poly.pdbx_seq_one_letter_code
_entity_poly.pdbx_strand_id
1 'polypeptide(L)'
;MEKGRKVSEEINVDNSSAIKGFPVEQLRTVQPGSSCLLNTITRCLDILFTAETHNFPCSVAPYPGAETGAGGRIRDTHATGRGSKGATTGHCVGNLNIEGSYAPLEDPSFTYLSNLASPLQILIDASNGASDYGNKFGEPLIQGYLRAFGMRLHCGERRDGHWCASCKDCRPSMVSGQNYADLDFNAVQRGATEMAQKLYRVVRAFAEMGEKNPIISIHDQGASGNNIAKGAVIDIWRIVIGDNTMSVLEIWGAEYQEQYAILVKPESRRLLHSICDRERVSMAIIVTISGDGHILKGASSSGLPPPPPAVDLQLEKVLGDMMPHPLGVAAISSVDGMHLAMMPHLGRCFLMWQFPWYPKHWDVEKKGLSHWLRMFQNAREWCS
;
A
#
# COMPACT_ATOMS: atom_id res chain seq x y z
N MET A 1 26.62 9.52 31.47
CA MET A 1 25.48 10.37 31.10
C MET A 1 25.02 9.95 29.72
N GLU A 2 24.17 8.93 29.66
CA GLU A 2 23.59 8.42 28.41
C GLU A 2 22.51 9.41 27.94
N LYS A 3 22.67 9.95 26.73
CA LYS A 3 21.56 10.62 26.04
C LYS A 3 20.54 9.53 25.68
N GLY A 4 19.43 9.49 26.43
CA GLY A 4 18.35 8.54 26.23
C GLY A 4 17.81 8.59 24.80
N ARG A 5 17.81 7.44 24.12
CA ARG A 5 16.98 7.20 22.92
C ARG A 5 15.51 7.33 23.34
N LYS A 6 14.87 8.44 22.98
CA LYS A 6 13.41 8.50 22.90
C LYS A 6 13.01 7.77 21.62
N VAL A 7 12.75 6.48 21.71
CA VAL A 7 11.84 5.82 20.77
C VAL A 7 10.46 6.31 21.21
N SER A 8 9.93 7.33 20.53
CA SER A 8 8.49 7.56 20.60
C SER A 8 7.83 6.26 20.15
N GLU A 9 6.83 5.79 20.88
CA GLU A 9 5.92 4.76 20.39
C GLU A 9 5.37 5.26 19.04
N GLU A 10 5.87 4.71 17.93
CA GLU A 10 5.46 5.09 16.58
C GLU A 10 4.11 4.44 16.30
N ILE A 11 3.09 4.99 16.94
CA ILE A 11 1.69 4.65 16.73
C ILE A 11 1.09 5.78 15.90
N ASN A 12 0.56 5.46 14.72
CA ASN A 12 -0.07 6.37 13.76
C ASN A 12 0.87 7.33 12.98
N VAL A 13 2.17 7.05 12.88
CA VAL A 13 3.15 7.94 12.21
C VAL A 13 3.95 7.29 11.05
N ASP A 14 3.61 6.08 10.64
CA ASP A 14 4.25 5.36 9.54
C ASP A 14 3.27 4.32 8.95
N ASN A 15 3.64 3.64 7.86
CA ASN A 15 2.87 2.57 7.22
C ASN A 15 2.66 1.35 8.14
N SER A 16 3.46 1.23 9.20
CA SER A 16 3.36 0.17 10.20
C SER A 16 3.51 0.74 11.61
N SER A 17 3.03 0.02 12.61
CA SER A 17 3.29 0.35 14.02
C SER A 17 4.49 -0.42 14.54
N ALA A 18 5.33 0.23 15.34
CA ALA A 18 6.49 -0.39 15.97
C ALA A 18 6.43 -0.28 17.50
N ILE A 19 6.79 -1.37 18.18
CA ILE A 19 7.00 -1.40 19.62
C ILE A 19 8.44 -1.78 19.94
N LYS A 20 8.92 -1.28 21.08
CA LYS A 20 10.28 -1.58 21.56
C LYS A 20 10.47 -3.09 21.67
N GLY A 21 11.50 -3.59 21.02
CA GLY A 21 11.86 -5.00 21.11
C GLY A 21 13.09 -5.24 21.98
N PHE A 22 13.94 -6.17 21.55
CA PHE A 22 15.02 -6.70 22.39
C PHE A 22 16.28 -7.04 21.59
N PRO A 23 17.44 -7.21 22.24
CA PRO A 23 18.67 -7.64 21.58
C PRO A 23 18.52 -9.04 20.96
N VAL A 24 18.88 -9.16 19.69
CA VAL A 24 18.88 -10.42 18.94
C VAL A 24 20.24 -10.58 18.25
N GLU A 25 20.80 -11.79 18.33
CA GLU A 25 21.98 -12.18 17.56
C GLU A 25 21.57 -12.56 16.14
N GLN A 26 22.22 -11.95 15.15
CA GLN A 26 21.92 -12.19 13.74
C GLN A 26 23.18 -12.19 12.88
N LEU A 27 23.16 -13.03 11.85
CA LEU A 27 24.13 -12.98 10.77
C LEU A 27 23.87 -11.75 9.89
N ARG A 28 24.90 -10.92 9.72
CA ARG A 28 24.85 -9.68 8.94
C ARG A 28 26.09 -9.54 8.08
N THR A 29 25.93 -8.81 6.98
CA THR A 29 27.03 -8.50 6.08
C THR A 29 28.03 -7.56 6.77
N VAL A 30 29.33 -7.84 6.62
CA VAL A 30 30.38 -6.94 7.15
C VAL A 30 30.45 -5.64 6.34
N GLN A 31 30.15 -5.72 5.04
CA GLN A 31 30.12 -4.59 4.11
C GLN A 31 28.81 -4.62 3.29
N PRO A 32 27.72 -4.04 3.82
CA PRO A 32 26.43 -3.98 3.13
C PRO A 32 26.55 -3.36 1.73
N GLY A 33 25.84 -3.93 0.75
CA GLY A 33 25.91 -3.52 -0.65
C GLY A 33 27.06 -4.13 -1.46
N SER A 34 27.89 -4.99 -0.85
CA SER A 34 29.00 -5.69 -1.53
C SER A 34 29.01 -7.19 -1.22
N SER A 35 29.76 -7.96 -2.01
CA SER A 35 30.04 -9.36 -1.67
C SER A 35 31.04 -9.40 -0.50
N CYS A 36 30.62 -9.93 0.65
CA CYS A 36 31.45 -9.96 1.84
C CYS A 36 31.07 -11.13 2.76
N LEU A 37 31.92 -11.37 3.76
CA LEU A 37 31.65 -12.35 4.81
C LEU A 37 30.45 -11.90 5.67
N LEU A 38 29.77 -12.89 6.24
CA LEU A 38 28.78 -12.67 7.29
C LEU A 38 29.48 -12.71 8.66
N ASN A 39 29.02 -11.88 9.57
CA ASN A 39 29.41 -11.91 10.96
C ASN A 39 28.17 -11.93 11.87
N THR A 40 28.28 -12.60 13.00
CA THR A 40 27.25 -12.54 14.04
C THR A 40 27.34 -11.19 14.74
N ILE A 41 26.24 -10.45 14.76
CA ILE A 41 26.13 -9.20 15.50
C ILE A 41 24.90 -9.23 16.40
N THR A 42 25.02 -8.67 17.60
CA THR A 42 23.87 -8.40 18.46
C THR A 42 23.30 -7.02 18.12
N ARG A 43 22.01 -6.94 17.83
CA ARG A 43 21.29 -5.67 17.63
C ARG A 43 19.95 -5.71 18.36
N CYS A 44 19.57 -4.58 18.96
CA CYS A 44 18.19 -4.40 19.40
C CYS A 44 17.31 -4.31 18.15
N LEU A 45 16.32 -5.19 18.06
CA LEU A 45 15.33 -5.18 17.00
C LEU A 45 13.98 -4.91 17.60
N ASP A 46 13.37 -3.84 17.13
CA ASP A 46 12.00 -3.49 17.46
C ASP A 46 11.03 -4.38 16.70
N ILE A 47 9.82 -4.53 17.24
CA ILE A 47 8.79 -5.41 16.69
C ILE A 47 7.83 -4.53 15.91
N LEU A 48 7.68 -4.83 14.63
CA LEU A 48 6.78 -4.14 13.73
C LEU A 48 5.56 -5.01 13.45
N PHE A 49 4.38 -4.39 13.46
CA PHE A 49 3.13 -5.03 13.06
C PHE A 49 2.41 -4.18 12.02
N THR A 50 1.98 -4.83 10.94
CA THR A 50 1.09 -4.27 9.92
C THR A 50 0.10 -5.34 9.48
N ALA A 51 -1.11 -4.90 9.15
CA ALA A 51 -2.17 -5.74 8.64
C ALA A 51 -2.92 -4.97 7.55
N GLU A 52 -3.01 -5.58 6.37
CA GLU A 52 -3.76 -5.04 5.25
C GLU A 52 -4.93 -5.95 4.88
N THR A 53 -5.88 -5.40 4.13
CA THR A 53 -6.95 -6.18 3.51
C THR A 53 -7.05 -5.88 2.03
N HIS A 54 -7.35 -6.92 1.27
CA HIS A 54 -7.35 -6.89 -0.20
C HIS A 54 -8.65 -7.44 -0.79
N ASN A 55 -9.78 -7.08 -0.15
CA ASN A 55 -11.06 -7.76 -0.29
C ASN A 55 -11.65 -7.72 -1.71
N PHE A 56 -11.77 -6.54 -2.31
CA PHE A 56 -12.46 -6.37 -3.59
C PHE A 56 -11.70 -7.05 -4.75
N PRO A 57 -10.39 -6.84 -4.93
CA PRO A 57 -9.64 -7.59 -5.94
C PRO A 57 -9.68 -9.10 -5.69
N CYS A 58 -9.64 -9.55 -4.42
CA CYS A 58 -9.80 -10.97 -4.10
C CYS A 58 -11.18 -11.54 -4.48
N SER A 59 -12.23 -10.71 -4.52
CA SER A 59 -13.56 -11.13 -4.96
C SER A 59 -13.67 -11.27 -6.47
N VAL A 60 -12.86 -10.54 -7.25
CA VAL A 60 -12.83 -10.59 -8.72
C VAL A 60 -11.85 -11.65 -9.22
N ALA A 61 -10.60 -11.59 -8.76
CA ALA A 61 -9.52 -12.50 -9.13
C ALA A 61 -8.73 -12.90 -7.86
N PRO A 62 -9.15 -13.98 -7.16
CA PRO A 62 -8.68 -14.22 -5.79
C PRO A 62 -7.19 -14.50 -5.68
N TYR A 63 -6.62 -15.24 -6.62
CA TYR A 63 -5.19 -15.56 -6.63
C TYR A 63 -4.32 -14.30 -6.73
N PRO A 64 -4.40 -13.50 -7.81
CA PRO A 64 -3.59 -12.29 -7.91
C PRO A 64 -3.96 -11.24 -6.86
N GLY A 65 -5.23 -11.16 -6.44
CA GLY A 65 -5.65 -10.27 -5.37
C GLY A 65 -4.97 -10.59 -4.04
N ALA A 66 -4.81 -11.85 -3.69
CA ALA A 66 -4.12 -12.25 -2.46
C ALA A 66 -2.60 -12.12 -2.58
N GLU A 67 -2.03 -12.41 -3.75
CA GLU A 67 -0.61 -12.17 -4.04
C GLU A 67 -0.25 -10.70 -3.82
N THR A 68 -1.00 -9.77 -4.43
CA THR A 68 -0.70 -8.34 -4.30
C THR A 68 -1.05 -7.79 -2.93
N GLY A 69 -2.05 -8.36 -2.24
CA GLY A 69 -2.31 -8.05 -0.83
C GLY A 69 -1.15 -8.46 0.09
N ALA A 70 -0.56 -9.64 -0.13
CA ALA A 70 0.65 -10.03 0.58
C ALA A 70 1.83 -9.13 0.21
N GLY A 71 2.00 -8.83 -1.09
CA GLY A 71 3.05 -7.96 -1.60
C GLY A 71 3.00 -6.54 -1.06
N GLY A 72 1.84 -5.89 -1.06
CA GLY A 72 1.64 -4.52 -0.52
C GLY A 72 2.07 -4.43 0.94
N ARG A 73 1.52 -5.30 1.78
CA ARG A 73 1.85 -5.40 3.20
C ARG A 73 3.33 -5.71 3.48
N ILE A 74 3.99 -6.52 2.64
CA ILE A 74 5.45 -6.72 2.70
C ILE A 74 6.16 -5.38 2.47
N ARG A 75 5.73 -4.61 1.46
CA ARG A 75 6.33 -3.30 1.14
C ARG A 75 6.13 -2.28 2.26
N ASP A 76 4.97 -2.24 2.91
CA ASP A 76 4.75 -1.39 4.10
C ASP A 76 5.78 -1.65 5.18
N THR A 77 6.05 -2.93 5.44
CA THR A 77 7.00 -3.31 6.48
C THR A 77 8.43 -2.90 6.11
N HIS A 78 8.79 -2.97 4.83
CA HIS A 78 10.11 -2.53 4.36
C HIS A 78 10.26 -1.02 4.34
N ALA A 79 9.17 -0.27 4.12
CA ALA A 79 9.17 1.18 4.13
C ALA A 79 9.32 1.75 5.55
N THR A 80 8.68 1.15 6.55
CA THR A 80 8.81 1.61 7.95
C THR A 80 10.16 1.26 8.59
N GLY A 81 10.90 0.25 8.07
CA GLY A 81 12.16 -0.11 8.71
C GLY A 81 12.92 -1.30 8.11
N ARG A 82 13.55 -2.10 8.98
CA ARG A 82 14.57 -3.10 8.59
C ARG A 82 14.00 -4.48 8.21
N GLY A 83 12.74 -4.52 7.78
CA GLY A 83 12.01 -5.70 7.30
C GLY A 83 11.29 -6.53 8.38
N SER A 84 10.34 -7.36 7.95
CA SER A 84 9.52 -8.27 8.77
C SER A 84 10.18 -9.63 8.92
N LYS A 85 9.73 -10.39 9.93
CA LYS A 85 9.97 -11.84 10.01
C LYS A 85 8.68 -12.55 10.36
N GLY A 86 8.02 -13.07 9.33
CA GLY A 86 6.81 -13.88 9.44
C GLY A 86 5.53 -13.11 9.18
N ALA A 87 4.52 -13.82 8.71
CA ALA A 87 3.22 -13.28 8.33
C ALA A 87 2.05 -14.13 8.84
N THR A 88 0.89 -13.48 8.94
CA THR A 88 -0.40 -14.10 9.28
C THR A 88 -1.37 -13.86 8.13
N THR A 89 -2.16 -14.88 7.75
CA THR A 89 -3.23 -14.73 6.74
C THR A 89 -4.62 -14.92 7.36
N GLY A 90 -5.61 -14.21 6.84
CA GLY A 90 -6.98 -14.26 7.34
C GLY A 90 -7.98 -14.33 6.20
N HIS A 91 -8.91 -15.28 6.26
CA HIS A 91 -9.94 -15.45 5.24
C HIS A 91 -11.33 -15.43 5.88
N CYS A 92 -12.18 -14.51 5.43
CA CYS A 92 -13.61 -14.48 5.71
C CYS A 92 -14.35 -14.69 4.39
N VAL A 93 -15.14 -15.76 4.28
CA VAL A 93 -15.87 -16.12 3.07
C VAL A 93 -17.29 -16.55 3.42
N GLY A 94 -18.13 -16.68 2.40
CA GLY A 94 -19.49 -17.19 2.54
C GLY A 94 -19.59 -18.70 2.68
N ASN A 95 -20.81 -19.20 2.45
CA ASN A 95 -21.09 -20.64 2.41
C ASN A 95 -20.24 -21.28 1.31
N LEU A 96 -19.41 -22.24 1.70
CA LEU A 96 -18.45 -22.89 0.81
C LEU A 96 -19.16 -23.82 -0.18
N ASN A 97 -20.24 -24.47 0.27
CA ASN A 97 -21.02 -25.41 -0.53
C ASN A 97 -20.13 -26.46 -1.22
N ILE A 98 -19.22 -27.07 -0.44
CA ILE A 98 -18.26 -28.05 -0.96
C ILE A 98 -19.02 -29.29 -1.44
N GLU A 99 -18.83 -29.65 -2.70
CA GLU A 99 -19.48 -30.81 -3.31
C GLU A 99 -19.16 -32.09 -2.51
N GLY A 100 -20.21 -32.82 -2.12
CA GLY A 100 -20.08 -34.02 -1.29
C GLY A 100 -19.79 -33.78 0.20
N SER A 101 -19.65 -32.52 0.63
CA SER A 101 -19.35 -32.16 2.03
C SER A 101 -20.07 -30.87 2.48
N TYR A 102 -21.35 -30.75 2.15
CA TYR A 102 -22.19 -29.62 2.56
C TYR A 102 -22.37 -29.57 4.08
N ALA A 103 -22.17 -28.41 4.69
CA ALA A 103 -22.44 -28.24 6.12
C ALA A 103 -23.94 -28.03 6.36
N PRO A 104 -24.55 -28.59 7.41
CA PRO A 104 -26.00 -28.51 7.65
C PRO A 104 -26.58 -27.09 7.79
N LEU A 105 -25.72 -26.11 8.13
CA LEU A 105 -26.10 -24.71 8.31
C LEU A 105 -25.90 -23.87 7.05
N GLU A 106 -25.34 -24.43 5.98
CA GLU A 106 -25.20 -23.73 4.71
C GLU A 106 -26.56 -23.63 4.01
N ASP A 107 -26.89 -22.42 3.55
CA ASP A 107 -28.05 -22.15 2.73
C ASP A 107 -27.67 -22.27 1.24
N PRO A 108 -28.09 -23.34 0.54
CA PRO A 108 -27.76 -23.54 -0.88
C PRO A 108 -28.53 -22.58 -1.80
N SER A 109 -29.52 -21.85 -1.28
CA SER A 109 -30.25 -20.83 -2.05
C SER A 109 -29.42 -19.55 -2.26
N PHE A 110 -28.26 -19.43 -1.62
CA PHE A 110 -27.42 -18.24 -1.71
C PHE A 110 -26.73 -18.17 -3.06
N THR A 111 -27.17 -17.21 -3.88
CA THR A 111 -26.54 -16.90 -5.16
C THR A 111 -25.48 -15.80 -5.00
N TYR A 112 -24.39 -15.94 -5.75
CA TYR A 112 -23.33 -14.93 -5.85
C TYR A 112 -23.32 -14.37 -7.28
N LEU A 113 -22.81 -13.15 -7.46
CA LEU A 113 -22.74 -12.53 -8.78
C LEU A 113 -21.77 -13.31 -9.67
N SER A 114 -22.11 -13.46 -10.95
CA SER A 114 -21.31 -14.26 -11.91
C SER A 114 -19.95 -13.64 -12.24
N ASN A 115 -19.79 -12.34 -12.03
CA ASN A 115 -18.52 -11.62 -12.20
C ASN A 115 -17.63 -11.65 -10.95
N LEU A 116 -18.06 -12.33 -9.87
CA LEU A 116 -17.27 -12.54 -8.66
C LEU A 116 -16.99 -14.03 -8.45
N ALA A 117 -15.84 -14.34 -7.87
CA ALA A 117 -15.49 -15.70 -7.49
C ALA A 117 -16.39 -16.23 -6.37
N SER A 118 -16.71 -17.52 -6.39
CA SER A 118 -17.48 -18.17 -5.32
C SER A 118 -16.70 -18.17 -3.99
N PRO A 119 -17.37 -18.26 -2.83
CA PRO A 119 -16.69 -18.39 -1.53
C PRO A 119 -15.60 -19.47 -1.49
N LEU A 120 -15.87 -20.64 -2.07
CA LEU A 120 -14.91 -21.74 -2.14
C LEU A 120 -13.72 -21.41 -3.05
N GLN A 121 -13.98 -20.80 -4.21
CA GLN A 121 -12.92 -20.37 -5.11
C GLN A 121 -12.02 -19.33 -4.45
N ILE A 122 -12.61 -18.35 -3.76
CA ILE A 122 -11.87 -17.33 -3.01
C ILE A 122 -10.98 -18.00 -1.96
N LEU A 123 -11.52 -18.94 -1.19
CA LEU A 123 -10.75 -19.63 -0.15
C LEU A 123 -9.52 -20.36 -0.73
N ILE A 124 -9.72 -21.12 -1.80
CA ILE A 124 -8.64 -21.90 -2.44
C ILE A 124 -7.60 -20.97 -3.07
N ASP A 125 -8.04 -20.08 -3.96
CA ASP A 125 -7.14 -19.27 -4.76
C ASP A 125 -6.45 -18.19 -3.95
N ALA A 126 -7.14 -17.55 -3.00
CA ALA A 126 -6.51 -16.54 -2.15
C ALA A 126 -5.49 -17.17 -1.20
N SER A 127 -5.76 -18.37 -0.68
CA SER A 127 -4.81 -19.11 0.15
C SER A 127 -3.57 -19.51 -0.66
N ASN A 128 -3.77 -20.01 -1.88
CA ASN A 128 -2.68 -20.35 -2.80
C ASN A 128 -1.86 -19.11 -3.18
N GLY A 129 -2.49 -18.00 -3.56
CA GLY A 129 -1.81 -16.76 -3.94
C GLY A 129 -0.99 -16.17 -2.79
N ALA A 130 -1.57 -16.07 -1.58
CA ALA A 130 -0.83 -15.59 -0.41
C ALA A 130 0.37 -16.49 -0.07
N SER A 131 0.19 -17.82 -0.15
CA SER A 131 1.25 -18.79 0.12
C SER A 131 2.36 -18.77 -0.93
N ASP A 132 1.98 -18.69 -2.21
CA ASP A 132 2.93 -18.63 -3.32
C ASP A 132 3.81 -17.37 -3.25
N TYR A 133 3.20 -16.20 -2.98
CA TYR A 133 3.95 -14.97 -2.77
C TYR A 133 4.88 -15.07 -1.55
N GLY A 134 4.38 -15.56 -0.41
CA GLY A 134 5.21 -15.76 0.80
C GLY A 134 6.39 -16.70 0.54
N ASN A 135 6.16 -17.82 -0.12
CA ASN A 135 7.16 -18.84 -0.44
C ASN A 135 8.24 -18.31 -1.39
N LYS A 136 7.84 -17.66 -2.49
CA LYS A 136 8.77 -17.07 -3.46
C LYS A 136 9.57 -15.91 -2.87
N PHE A 137 8.96 -15.12 -1.99
CA PHE A 137 9.62 -14.01 -1.32
C PHE A 137 10.61 -14.52 -0.25
N GLY A 138 10.22 -15.57 0.48
CA GLY A 138 10.93 -16.10 1.64
C GLY A 138 10.41 -15.58 2.98
N GLU A 139 9.13 -15.22 3.06
CA GLU A 139 8.45 -14.85 4.31
C GLU A 139 7.50 -15.98 4.74
N PRO A 140 7.73 -16.64 5.89
CA PRO A 140 6.90 -17.76 6.30
C PRO A 140 5.52 -17.29 6.80
N LEU A 141 4.47 -17.91 6.29
CA LEU A 141 3.13 -17.84 6.89
C LEU A 141 3.09 -18.76 8.11
N ILE A 142 3.06 -18.18 9.31
CA ILE A 142 3.19 -18.93 10.57
C ILE A 142 1.87 -19.10 11.31
N GLN A 143 0.87 -18.28 10.98
CA GLN A 143 -0.44 -18.26 11.63
C GLN A 143 -1.52 -17.88 10.62
N GLY A 144 -2.77 -18.18 10.96
CA GLY A 144 -3.90 -17.66 10.22
C GLY A 144 -5.25 -18.03 10.80
N TYR A 145 -6.30 -17.49 10.21
CA TYR A 145 -7.68 -17.83 10.56
C TYR A 145 -8.55 -17.98 9.32
N LEU A 146 -9.59 -18.80 9.45
CA LEU A 146 -10.64 -18.97 8.47
C LEU A 146 -12.00 -18.80 9.15
N ARG A 147 -12.90 -18.03 8.55
CA ARG A 147 -14.31 -17.95 8.90
C ARG A 147 -15.16 -18.10 7.64
N ALA A 148 -15.94 -19.18 7.58
CA ALA A 148 -17.05 -19.31 6.65
C ALA A 148 -18.34 -18.91 7.37
N PHE A 149 -19.13 -18.00 6.81
CA PHE A 149 -20.37 -17.56 7.41
C PHE A 149 -21.38 -17.09 6.36
N GLY A 150 -22.58 -17.64 6.38
CA GLY A 150 -23.71 -17.17 5.59
C GLY A 150 -25.01 -17.50 6.30
N MET A 151 -25.82 -16.49 6.58
CA MET A 151 -27.09 -16.63 7.27
C MET A 151 -28.12 -15.63 6.75
N ARG A 152 -29.38 -16.08 6.68
CA ARG A 152 -30.52 -15.20 6.48
C ARG A 152 -31.15 -14.88 7.82
N LEU A 153 -31.23 -13.60 8.16
CA LEU A 153 -31.90 -13.11 9.36
C LEU A 153 -33.42 -13.28 9.23
N HIS A 154 -34.13 -13.27 10.36
CA HIS A 154 -35.59 -13.36 10.38
C HIS A 154 -36.29 -12.24 9.59
N CYS A 155 -35.66 -11.08 9.46
CA CYS A 155 -36.14 -9.96 8.62
C CYS A 155 -35.92 -10.18 7.12
N GLY A 156 -35.38 -11.32 6.70
CA GLY A 156 -35.06 -11.65 5.30
C GLY A 156 -33.70 -11.14 4.82
N GLU A 157 -33.03 -10.29 5.61
CA GLU A 157 -31.70 -9.74 5.31
C GLU A 157 -30.63 -10.84 5.32
N ARG A 158 -29.77 -10.85 4.30
CA ARG A 158 -28.64 -11.77 4.21
C ARG A 158 -27.39 -11.17 4.84
N ARG A 159 -26.76 -11.93 5.73
CA ARG A 159 -25.44 -11.65 6.29
C ARG A 159 -24.49 -12.76 5.85
N ASP A 160 -23.41 -12.40 5.18
CA ASP A 160 -22.52 -13.36 4.56
C ASP A 160 -21.07 -12.82 4.62
N GLY A 161 -20.09 -13.71 4.79
CA GLY A 161 -18.66 -13.42 4.74
C GLY A 161 -18.17 -13.09 3.33
N HIS A 162 -18.95 -13.41 2.30
CA HIS A 162 -18.87 -12.75 0.99
C HIS A 162 -19.49 -11.36 1.18
N TRP A 163 -18.66 -10.32 1.16
CA TRP A 163 -19.05 -8.91 1.33
C TRP A 163 -20.49 -8.65 0.84
N CYS A 164 -21.36 -8.16 1.74
CA CYS A 164 -22.79 -7.96 1.52
C CYS A 164 -23.11 -7.22 0.20
N ALA A 165 -23.33 -7.97 -0.87
CA ALA A 165 -23.89 -7.49 -2.14
C ALA A 165 -25.42 -7.71 -2.22
N SER A 166 -26.09 -8.05 -1.12
CA SER A 166 -27.53 -8.36 -1.11
C SER A 166 -28.26 -7.75 0.07
N CYS A 167 -28.36 -6.42 0.09
CA CYS A 167 -29.46 -5.75 0.77
C CYS A 167 -29.95 -4.63 -0.17
N LYS A 168 -31.12 -4.82 -0.78
CA LYS A 168 -31.75 -3.82 -1.67
C LYS A 168 -31.98 -2.46 -0.99
N ASP A 169 -31.92 -2.39 0.34
CA ASP A 169 -32.20 -1.19 1.13
C ASP A 169 -30.99 -0.53 1.82
N CYS A 170 -29.77 -1.02 1.57
CA CYS A 170 -28.57 -0.26 1.91
C CYS A 170 -27.93 0.20 0.60
N ARG A 171 -27.96 1.51 0.32
CA ARG A 171 -27.04 2.12 -0.65
C ARG A 171 -25.73 2.46 0.08
N PRO A 172 -24.70 1.61 0.04
CA PRO A 172 -23.34 2.09 0.18
C PRO A 172 -22.86 2.56 -1.18
N SER A 173 -21.98 3.55 -1.14
CA SER A 173 -21.04 3.86 -2.19
C SER A 173 -20.52 2.63 -2.94
N MET A 174 -20.82 2.55 -4.23
CA MET A 174 -20.38 1.54 -5.20
C MET A 174 -20.31 0.14 -4.57
N VAL A 175 -21.48 -0.48 -4.41
CA VAL A 175 -21.60 -1.92 -4.17
C VAL A 175 -20.76 -2.64 -5.23
N SER A 176 -19.81 -3.48 -4.80
CA SER A 176 -19.10 -4.42 -5.67
C SER A 176 -20.12 -5.10 -6.61
N GLY A 177 -20.02 -4.84 -7.91
CA GLY A 177 -20.99 -5.30 -8.91
C GLY A 177 -21.94 -4.26 -9.52
N GLN A 178 -21.79 -2.96 -9.22
CA GLN A 178 -22.47 -1.90 -10.00
C GLN A 178 -21.77 -1.51 -11.30
N ASN A 179 -20.64 -2.14 -11.64
CA ASN A 179 -20.01 -1.96 -12.93
C ASN A 179 -20.84 -2.66 -14.01
N TYR A 180 -21.24 -1.89 -15.03
CA TYR A 180 -22.02 -2.35 -16.20
C TYR A 180 -21.25 -3.30 -17.13
N ALA A 181 -19.99 -3.61 -16.82
CA ALA A 181 -19.16 -4.51 -17.61
C ALA A 181 -19.23 -5.94 -17.03
N ASP A 182 -19.40 -6.93 -17.91
CA ASP A 182 -19.43 -8.35 -17.55
C ASP A 182 -18.12 -8.81 -16.87
N LEU A 183 -17.02 -8.06 -17.02
CA LEU A 183 -15.69 -8.33 -16.45
C LEU A 183 -15.04 -7.05 -15.90
N ASP A 184 -14.60 -7.08 -14.64
CA ASP A 184 -13.95 -5.94 -13.97
C ASP A 184 -12.41 -6.03 -14.08
N PHE A 185 -11.88 -5.76 -15.27
CA PHE A 185 -10.44 -5.87 -15.55
C PHE A 185 -9.57 -4.94 -14.70
N ASN A 186 -10.09 -3.79 -14.27
CA ASN A 186 -9.35 -2.83 -13.44
C ASN A 186 -9.09 -3.38 -12.03
N ALA A 187 -9.87 -4.36 -11.58
CA ALA A 187 -9.68 -5.04 -10.32
C ALA A 187 -8.70 -6.22 -10.39
N VAL A 188 -8.30 -6.64 -11.60
CA VAL A 188 -7.33 -7.73 -11.79
C VAL A 188 -5.92 -7.20 -11.53
N GLN A 189 -5.30 -7.77 -10.52
CA GLN A 189 -3.97 -7.36 -10.06
C GLN A 189 -2.87 -8.25 -10.63
N ARG A 190 -1.61 -7.84 -10.47
CA ARG A 190 -0.45 -8.61 -10.92
C ARG A 190 0.74 -8.40 -10.00
N GLY A 191 1.09 -9.42 -9.21
CA GLY A 191 2.31 -9.43 -8.41
C GLY A 191 3.51 -10.00 -9.18
N ALA A 192 4.70 -9.55 -8.79
CA ALA A 192 5.99 -10.08 -9.26
C ALA A 192 6.94 -10.27 -8.07
N THR A 193 6.73 -11.33 -7.31
CA THR A 193 7.45 -11.59 -6.05
C THR A 193 8.98 -11.56 -6.17
N GLU A 194 9.53 -12.03 -7.29
CA GLU A 194 10.98 -11.96 -7.54
C GLU A 194 11.49 -10.51 -7.52
N MET A 195 10.71 -9.58 -8.09
CA MET A 195 11.03 -8.14 -8.08
C MET A 195 10.94 -7.58 -6.66
N ALA A 196 9.90 -7.93 -5.91
CA ALA A 196 9.77 -7.53 -4.50
C ALA A 196 10.97 -7.97 -3.67
N GLN A 197 11.45 -9.19 -3.91
CA GLN A 197 12.60 -9.78 -3.23
C GLN A 197 13.89 -9.01 -3.57
N LYS A 198 14.12 -8.68 -4.86
CA LYS A 198 15.25 -7.86 -5.29
C LYS A 198 15.22 -6.46 -4.65
N LEU A 199 14.06 -5.82 -4.64
CA LEU A 199 13.88 -4.52 -3.97
C LEU A 199 14.16 -4.60 -2.48
N TYR A 200 13.69 -5.66 -1.81
CA TYR A 200 14.01 -5.89 -0.40
C TYR A 200 15.52 -5.98 -0.16
N ARG A 201 16.29 -6.63 -1.04
CA ARG A 201 17.76 -6.68 -0.91
C ARG A 201 18.41 -5.30 -1.00
N VAL A 202 17.89 -4.42 -1.87
CA VAL A 202 18.34 -3.02 -1.97
C VAL A 202 18.05 -2.27 -0.67
N VAL A 203 16.80 -2.29 -0.20
CA VAL A 203 16.39 -1.62 1.06
C VAL A 203 17.19 -2.16 2.24
N ARG A 204 17.32 -3.48 2.33
CA ARG A 204 18.09 -4.16 3.37
C ARG A 204 19.56 -3.76 3.35
N ALA A 205 20.19 -3.66 2.17
CA ALA A 205 21.59 -3.25 2.06
C ALA A 205 21.79 -1.85 2.67
N PHE A 206 20.88 -0.90 2.40
CA PHE A 206 20.93 0.43 3.00
C PHE A 206 20.63 0.43 4.50
N ALA A 207 19.61 -0.31 4.93
CA ALA A 207 19.27 -0.45 6.33
C ALA A 207 20.43 -1.03 7.17
N GLU A 208 21.19 -1.98 6.62
CA GLU A 208 22.35 -2.59 7.27
C GLU A 208 23.56 -1.63 7.37
N MET A 209 23.60 -0.51 6.62
CA MET A 209 24.65 0.51 6.74
C MET A 209 24.55 1.36 8.02
N GLY A 210 23.44 1.27 8.76
CA GLY A 210 23.24 2.03 9.99
C GLY A 210 23.26 3.55 9.75
N GLU A 211 24.10 4.28 10.46
CA GLU A 211 24.25 5.75 10.34
C GLU A 211 24.69 6.22 8.95
N LYS A 212 25.20 5.31 8.11
CA LYS A 212 25.61 5.60 6.72
C LYS A 212 24.48 5.33 5.71
N ASN A 213 23.27 5.00 6.18
CA ASN A 213 22.11 4.81 5.32
C ASN A 213 21.80 6.12 4.55
N PRO A 214 21.83 6.13 3.21
CA PRO A 214 21.54 7.33 2.42
C PRO A 214 20.04 7.62 2.25
N ILE A 215 19.17 6.68 2.60
CA ILE A 215 17.72 6.86 2.53
C ILE A 215 17.30 7.88 3.58
N ILE A 216 16.77 9.00 3.10
CA ILE A 216 16.12 9.99 3.95
C ILE A 216 14.73 9.50 4.29
N SER A 217 13.95 9.12 3.27
CA SER A 217 12.57 8.63 3.40
C SER A 217 12.30 7.59 2.32
N ILE A 218 11.44 6.62 2.62
CA ILE A 218 10.98 5.58 1.71
C ILE A 218 9.48 5.37 1.91
N HIS A 219 8.76 5.16 0.82
CA HIS A 219 7.35 4.81 0.82
C HIS A 219 7.09 3.69 -0.17
N ASP A 220 6.22 2.76 0.20
CA ASP A 220 5.63 1.84 -0.77
C ASP A 220 4.82 2.62 -1.81
N GLN A 221 4.61 2.02 -2.98
CA GLN A 221 3.60 2.49 -3.92
C GLN A 221 2.52 1.41 -4.02
N GLY A 222 1.26 1.84 -3.90
CA GLY A 222 0.10 0.97 -3.83
C GLY A 222 -1.13 1.68 -4.41
N ALA A 223 -2.17 1.88 -3.60
CA ALA A 223 -3.38 2.56 -4.04
C ALA A 223 -3.07 3.99 -4.53
N SER A 224 -3.69 4.39 -5.64
CA SER A 224 -3.51 5.66 -6.35
C SER A 224 -2.14 5.89 -7.03
N GLY A 225 -1.32 4.84 -7.14
CA GLY A 225 -0.09 4.86 -7.94
C GLY A 225 1.02 5.72 -7.34
N ASN A 226 1.65 6.55 -8.19
CA ASN A 226 2.82 7.34 -7.83
C ASN A 226 2.45 8.52 -6.91
N ASN A 227 2.50 8.34 -5.59
CA ASN A 227 2.09 9.38 -4.65
C ASN A 227 3.30 10.18 -4.13
N ILE A 228 3.23 11.51 -4.21
CA ILE A 228 4.27 12.43 -3.71
C ILE A 228 3.62 13.54 -2.90
N ALA A 229 4.09 13.71 -1.66
CA ALA A 229 3.49 14.62 -0.67
C ALA A 229 4.25 15.95 -0.48
N LYS A 230 5.23 16.25 -1.34
CA LYS A 230 6.03 17.49 -1.28
C LYS A 230 6.07 18.18 -2.63
N GLY A 231 6.23 19.51 -2.62
CA GLY A 231 6.46 20.29 -3.83
C GLY A 231 7.67 19.74 -4.59
N ALA A 232 7.45 19.38 -5.84
CA ALA A 232 8.35 18.56 -6.62
C ALA A 232 8.20 18.84 -8.12
N VAL A 233 9.34 18.90 -8.80
CA VAL A 233 9.37 18.84 -10.26
C VAL A 233 9.52 17.38 -10.67
N ILE A 234 8.61 16.91 -11.51
CA ILE A 234 8.46 15.52 -11.92
C ILE A 234 8.66 15.40 -13.42
N ASP A 235 9.67 14.62 -13.80
CA ASP A 235 9.88 14.19 -15.18
C ASP A 235 9.22 12.81 -15.36
N ILE A 236 7.95 12.83 -15.76
CA ILE A 236 7.13 11.61 -15.90
C ILE A 236 7.70 10.65 -16.95
N TRP A 237 8.41 11.17 -17.95
CA TRP A 237 8.95 10.38 -19.06
C TRP A 237 10.19 9.58 -18.67
N ARG A 238 10.73 9.80 -17.46
CA ARG A 238 11.79 8.96 -16.88
C ARG A 238 11.26 7.72 -16.18
N ILE A 239 9.95 7.61 -15.94
CA ILE A 239 9.36 6.41 -15.35
C ILE A 239 9.61 5.23 -16.31
N VAL A 240 10.08 4.11 -15.77
CA VAL A 240 10.29 2.90 -16.55
C VAL A 240 8.92 2.30 -16.85
N ILE A 241 8.48 2.39 -18.11
CA ILE A 241 7.19 1.89 -18.58
C ILE A 241 7.36 0.64 -19.45
N GLY A 242 6.40 -0.29 -19.34
CA GLY A 242 6.34 -1.48 -20.20
C GLY A 242 5.56 -1.25 -21.50
N ASP A 243 4.74 -0.19 -21.55
CA ASP A 243 3.92 0.19 -22.69
C ASP A 243 4.08 1.68 -22.96
N ASN A 244 4.64 2.01 -24.14
CA ASN A 244 4.91 3.38 -24.55
C ASN A 244 3.66 4.11 -25.09
N THR A 245 2.51 3.44 -25.17
CA THR A 245 1.24 4.04 -25.62
C THR A 245 0.44 4.69 -24.50
N MET A 246 0.86 4.50 -23.24
CA MET A 246 0.17 5.04 -22.07
C MET A 246 0.18 6.56 -22.02
N SER A 247 -0.95 7.13 -21.63
CA SER A 247 -1.12 8.54 -21.31
C SER A 247 -0.43 8.92 -19.99
N VAL A 248 -0.20 10.22 -19.80
CA VAL A 248 0.32 10.78 -18.53
C VAL A 248 -0.53 10.35 -17.32
N LEU A 249 -1.86 10.29 -17.48
CA LEU A 249 -2.77 9.87 -16.41
C LEU A 249 -2.58 8.39 -16.06
N GLU A 250 -2.48 7.53 -17.07
CA GLU A 250 -2.27 6.09 -16.87
C GLU A 250 -0.90 5.81 -16.26
N ILE A 251 0.16 6.50 -16.71
CA ILE A 251 1.50 6.34 -16.13
C ILE A 251 1.52 6.74 -14.65
N TRP A 252 0.83 7.84 -14.32
CA TRP A 252 0.83 8.36 -12.94
C TRP A 252 -0.08 7.57 -12.00
N GLY A 253 -1.30 7.26 -12.44
CA GLY A 253 -2.34 6.62 -11.65
C GLY A 253 -2.32 5.09 -11.65
N ALA A 254 -1.45 4.47 -12.45
CA ALA A 254 -1.32 3.01 -12.45
C ALA A 254 -0.84 2.49 -11.09
N GLU A 255 -1.54 1.47 -10.59
CA GLU A 255 -1.21 0.77 -9.34
C GLU A 255 -0.25 -0.40 -9.63
N TYR A 256 0.90 -0.06 -10.24
CA TYR A 256 1.95 -1.03 -10.49
C TYR A 256 2.49 -1.61 -9.18
N GLN A 257 2.66 -2.93 -9.16
CA GLN A 257 3.20 -3.63 -8.01
C GLN A 257 4.72 -3.56 -7.98
N GLU A 258 5.29 -3.87 -6.81
CA GLU A 258 6.73 -3.92 -6.57
C GLU A 258 7.45 -2.60 -6.89
N GLN A 259 6.98 -1.51 -6.28
CA GLN A 259 7.60 -0.19 -6.42
C GLN A 259 7.72 0.50 -5.07
N TYR A 260 8.78 1.30 -4.93
CA TYR A 260 8.99 2.21 -3.81
C TYR A 260 9.39 3.59 -4.34
N ALA A 261 8.92 4.64 -3.68
CA ALA A 261 9.50 5.96 -3.80
C ALA A 261 10.55 6.14 -2.71
N ILE A 262 11.78 6.48 -3.08
CA ILE A 262 12.89 6.68 -2.13
C ILE A 262 13.47 8.08 -2.31
N LEU A 263 13.57 8.82 -1.22
CA LEU A 263 14.24 10.11 -1.14
C LEU A 263 15.68 9.92 -0.64
N VAL A 264 16.64 10.43 -1.41
CA VAL A 264 18.07 10.42 -1.07
C VAL A 264 18.70 11.78 -1.38
N LYS A 265 19.86 12.06 -0.76
CA LYS A 265 20.66 13.22 -1.16
C LYS A 265 21.36 12.99 -2.51
N PRO A 266 21.60 14.04 -3.32
CA PRO A 266 22.23 13.90 -4.64
C PRO A 266 23.58 13.17 -4.64
N GLU A 267 24.37 13.30 -3.57
CA GLU A 267 25.70 12.69 -3.46
C GLU A 267 25.63 11.15 -3.38
N SER A 268 24.48 10.61 -2.95
CA SER A 268 24.26 9.17 -2.80
C SER A 268 23.90 8.48 -4.10
N ARG A 269 23.72 9.23 -5.20
CA ARG A 269 23.31 8.70 -6.51
C ARG A 269 24.18 7.54 -6.99
N ARG A 270 25.50 7.66 -6.89
CA ARG A 270 26.43 6.60 -7.36
C ARG A 270 26.27 5.31 -6.55
N LEU A 271 26.12 5.43 -5.24
CA LEU A 271 25.90 4.30 -4.35
C LEU A 271 24.57 3.61 -4.68
N LEU A 272 23.51 4.39 -4.88
CA LEU A 272 22.19 3.88 -5.26
C LEU A 272 22.24 3.08 -6.56
N HIS A 273 22.85 3.63 -7.62
CA HIS A 273 23.06 2.90 -8.87
C HIS A 273 23.81 1.59 -8.64
N SER A 274 24.92 1.62 -7.91
CA SER A 274 25.75 0.41 -7.70
C SER A 274 25.01 -0.74 -7.01
N ILE A 275 24.13 -0.43 -6.04
CA ILE A 275 23.37 -1.44 -5.30
C ILE A 275 22.18 -1.94 -6.14
N CYS A 276 21.47 -1.04 -6.82
CA CYS A 276 20.40 -1.42 -7.74
C CYS A 276 20.93 -2.32 -8.87
N ASP A 277 22.07 -1.99 -9.47
CA ASP A 277 22.70 -2.80 -10.52
C ASP A 277 23.09 -4.19 -10.00
N ARG A 278 23.66 -4.25 -8.79
CA ARG A 278 24.03 -5.50 -8.11
C ARG A 278 22.82 -6.41 -7.90
N GLU A 279 21.71 -5.85 -7.40
CA GLU A 279 20.48 -6.60 -7.12
C GLU A 279 19.58 -6.75 -8.36
N ARG A 280 20.00 -6.22 -9.52
CA ARG A 280 19.26 -6.22 -10.80
C ARG A 280 17.88 -5.57 -10.69
N VAL A 281 17.84 -4.42 -10.04
CA VAL A 281 16.65 -3.59 -9.84
C VAL A 281 16.72 -2.38 -10.76
N SER A 282 15.69 -2.17 -11.57
CA SER A 282 15.54 -0.95 -12.35
C SER A 282 15.19 0.22 -11.43
N MET A 283 15.78 1.37 -11.65
CA MET A 283 15.41 2.60 -10.94
C MET A 283 15.44 3.81 -11.88
N ALA A 284 14.65 4.82 -11.55
CA ALA A 284 14.62 6.08 -12.27
C ALA A 284 14.60 7.25 -11.29
N ILE A 285 15.38 8.29 -11.59
CA ILE A 285 15.33 9.56 -10.87
C ILE A 285 14.34 10.46 -11.59
N ILE A 286 13.10 10.43 -11.11
CA ILE A 286 11.95 11.11 -11.73
C ILE A 286 11.60 12.44 -11.05
N VAL A 287 12.11 12.68 -9.83
CA VAL A 287 11.66 13.78 -8.97
C VAL A 287 12.84 14.58 -8.44
N THR A 288 12.71 15.91 -8.46
CA THR A 288 13.55 16.83 -7.68
C THR A 288 12.66 17.66 -6.77
N ILE A 289 12.94 17.63 -5.46
CA ILE A 289 12.20 18.44 -4.49
C ILE A 289 12.62 19.91 -4.66
N SER A 290 11.67 20.75 -5.06
CA SER A 290 11.84 22.20 -5.24
C SER A 290 11.53 22.98 -3.95
N GLY A 291 10.64 22.46 -3.11
CA GLY A 291 10.20 23.12 -1.87
C GLY A 291 9.26 24.32 -2.07
N ASP A 292 8.82 24.57 -3.31
CA ASP A 292 7.97 25.69 -3.73
C ASP A 292 6.45 25.39 -3.67
N GLY A 293 6.07 24.22 -3.15
CA GLY A 293 4.67 23.82 -2.98
C GLY A 293 3.92 23.44 -4.26
N HIS A 294 4.61 23.33 -5.41
CA HIS A 294 4.00 22.96 -6.69
C HIS A 294 4.43 21.56 -7.11
N ILE A 295 3.55 20.82 -7.80
CA ILE A 295 3.89 19.58 -8.49
C ILE A 295 3.79 19.83 -10.01
N LEU A 296 4.94 19.89 -10.67
CA LEU A 296 5.03 20.07 -12.12
C LEU A 296 5.31 18.72 -12.79
N LYS A 297 4.43 18.22 -13.65
CA LYS A 297 4.63 16.98 -14.40
C LYS A 297 4.97 17.28 -15.85
N GLY A 298 6.12 16.82 -16.36
CA GLY A 298 6.42 16.79 -17.80
C GLY A 298 7.66 17.56 -18.30
N ALA A 299 8.66 17.81 -17.47
CA ALA A 299 9.82 18.60 -17.92
C ALA A 299 10.83 17.77 -18.74
N SER A 300 10.91 18.04 -20.06
CA SER A 300 12.04 17.63 -20.91
C SER A 300 13.17 18.65 -20.81
N SER A 301 14.37 18.21 -20.42
CA SER A 301 15.58 19.04 -20.31
C SER A 301 16.47 18.88 -21.55
N SER A 302 16.33 19.77 -22.54
CA SER A 302 17.27 19.86 -23.67
C SER A 302 17.55 21.30 -24.12
N GLY A 303 17.86 22.21 -23.18
CA GLY A 303 18.44 23.53 -23.49
C GLY A 303 17.52 24.56 -24.17
N LEU A 304 16.24 24.25 -24.36
CA LEU A 304 15.18 25.17 -24.76
C LEU A 304 14.26 25.45 -23.55
N PRO A 305 13.48 26.55 -23.52
CA PRO A 305 12.48 26.74 -22.48
C PRO A 305 11.59 25.49 -22.40
N PRO A 306 11.40 24.91 -21.19
CA PRO A 306 10.68 23.65 -21.05
C PRO A 306 9.26 23.82 -21.60
N PRO A 307 8.71 22.81 -22.28
CA PRO A 307 7.30 22.83 -22.63
C PRO A 307 6.46 23.01 -21.35
N PRO A 308 5.29 23.65 -21.44
CA PRO A 308 4.40 23.77 -20.29
C PRO A 308 4.16 22.38 -19.70
N PRO A 309 4.18 22.24 -18.36
CA PRO A 309 3.97 20.96 -17.72
C PRO A 309 2.61 20.40 -18.13
N ALA A 310 2.54 19.09 -18.34
CA ALA A 310 1.29 18.38 -18.57
C ALA A 310 0.31 18.57 -17.41
N VAL A 311 0.83 18.77 -16.19
CA VAL A 311 0.03 19.08 -14.99
C VAL A 311 0.84 19.99 -14.06
N ASP A 312 0.23 21.07 -13.56
CA ASP A 312 0.80 21.95 -12.52
C ASP A 312 -0.15 22.01 -11.32
N LEU A 313 0.11 21.18 -10.30
CA LEU A 313 -0.73 21.10 -9.11
C LEU A 313 -0.17 21.98 -8.00
N GLN A 314 -0.95 22.97 -7.59
CA GLN A 314 -0.70 23.68 -6.33
C GLN A 314 -1.18 22.79 -5.17
N LEU A 315 -0.24 22.33 -4.33
CA LEU A 315 -0.54 21.37 -3.26
C LEU A 315 -1.63 21.85 -2.31
N GLU A 316 -1.64 23.14 -1.97
CA GLU A 316 -2.66 23.74 -1.11
C GLU A 316 -4.08 23.62 -1.69
N LYS A 317 -4.24 23.71 -3.02
CA LYS A 317 -5.56 23.57 -3.68
C LYS A 317 -6.00 22.12 -3.80
N VAL A 318 -5.06 21.21 -4.07
CA VAL A 318 -5.35 19.78 -4.19
C VAL A 318 -5.66 19.20 -2.82
N LEU A 319 -4.81 19.48 -1.83
CA LEU A 319 -4.97 18.97 -0.50
C LEU A 319 -6.09 19.70 0.27
N GLY A 320 -6.27 21.00 0.04
CA GLY A 320 -7.22 21.85 0.76
C GLY A 320 -6.83 22.06 2.23
N ASP A 321 -7.71 22.72 3.00
CA ASP A 321 -7.68 22.70 4.47
C ASP A 321 -8.12 21.31 4.96
N MET A 322 -7.25 20.30 4.78
CA MET A 322 -7.48 18.99 5.35
C MET A 322 -7.59 19.15 6.86
N MET A 323 -8.76 18.89 7.46
CA MET A 323 -8.87 18.91 8.90
C MET A 323 -8.03 17.77 9.46
N PRO A 324 -6.99 18.08 10.23
CA PRO A 324 -6.05 17.03 10.53
C PRO A 324 -6.37 16.56 11.98
N HIS A 325 -5.64 15.61 12.56
CA HIS A 325 -5.78 15.12 13.95
C HIS A 325 -6.21 16.23 14.97
N PRO A 326 -6.60 15.99 16.24
CA PRO A 326 -6.74 17.09 17.23
C PRO A 326 -5.49 18.00 17.41
N LEU A 327 -4.36 17.68 16.77
CA LEU A 327 -3.15 18.49 16.58
C LEU A 327 -2.92 18.96 15.13
N GLY A 328 -3.90 18.76 14.28
CA GLY A 328 -3.86 19.05 12.89
C GLY A 328 -2.82 18.29 12.08
N VAL A 329 -2.75 16.95 12.17
CA VAL A 329 -1.89 16.18 11.24
C VAL A 329 -2.59 15.08 10.41
N ALA A 330 -2.48 15.19 9.07
CA ALA A 330 -2.85 14.19 8.04
C ALA A 330 -1.65 13.38 7.54
N ALA A 331 -0.46 13.97 7.71
CA ALA A 331 0.82 13.38 7.44
C ALA A 331 1.85 13.92 8.44
N ILE A 332 2.42 13.08 9.31
CA ILE A 332 3.38 13.52 10.33
C ILE A 332 4.78 13.36 9.75
N SER A 333 5.49 14.48 9.60
CA SER A 333 6.92 14.44 9.28
C SER A 333 7.74 14.56 10.57
N SER A 334 8.83 13.80 10.69
CA SER A 334 9.81 14.07 11.75
C SER A 334 10.42 15.48 11.60
N VAL A 335 10.94 16.04 12.69
CA VAL A 335 11.51 17.41 12.74
C VAL A 335 12.70 17.58 11.79
N ASP A 336 13.40 16.50 11.46
CA ASP A 336 14.50 16.43 10.49
C ASP A 336 14.05 16.00 9.08
N GLY A 337 12.75 15.78 8.86
CA GLY A 337 12.17 15.44 7.55
C GLY A 337 12.47 14.02 7.05
N MET A 338 13.04 13.15 7.89
CA MET A 338 13.42 11.78 7.54
C MET A 338 12.25 10.78 7.59
N HIS A 339 11.26 10.99 8.45
CA HIS A 339 10.09 10.14 8.53
C HIS A 339 8.87 10.92 8.07
N LEU A 340 8.01 10.31 7.27
CA LEU A 340 6.75 10.89 6.81
C LEU A 340 5.65 9.84 6.98
N ALA A 341 4.61 10.15 7.73
CA ALA A 341 3.38 9.36 7.83
C ALA A 341 2.39 9.84 6.77
N MET A 342 1.56 8.99 6.20
CA MET A 342 0.29 9.41 5.58
C MET A 342 -0.74 8.29 5.68
N MET A 343 -1.83 8.54 6.41
CA MET A 343 -3.01 7.68 6.48
C MET A 343 -4.26 8.55 6.66
N PRO A 344 -5.45 8.12 6.17
CA PRO A 344 -5.75 6.84 5.55
C PRO A 344 -5.51 6.81 4.03
N HIS A 345 -5.68 5.63 3.40
CA HIS A 345 -5.86 5.55 1.95
C HIS A 345 -7.05 6.42 1.53
N LEU A 346 -6.75 7.55 0.90
CA LEU A 346 -7.72 8.61 0.63
C LEU A 346 -8.90 8.10 -0.21
N GLY A 347 -8.63 7.19 -1.16
CA GLY A 347 -9.65 6.54 -1.98
C GLY A 347 -10.55 5.52 -1.25
N ARG A 348 -10.22 5.12 -0.02
CA ARG A 348 -11.00 4.17 0.80
C ARG A 348 -11.76 4.83 1.96
N CYS A 349 -11.55 6.13 2.19
CA CYS A 349 -12.19 6.90 3.26
C CYS A 349 -13.03 8.05 2.71
N PHE A 350 -13.77 7.84 1.63
CA PHE A 350 -14.56 8.87 0.96
C PHE A 350 -15.95 9.08 1.59
N LEU A 351 -16.40 8.20 2.50
CA LEU A 351 -17.57 8.35 3.37
C LEU A 351 -17.19 8.33 4.86
N MET A 352 -17.95 9.02 5.71
CA MET A 352 -17.62 9.15 7.14
C MET A 352 -17.64 7.85 7.94
N TRP A 353 -18.49 6.87 7.59
CA TRP A 353 -18.50 5.55 8.27
C TRP A 353 -17.25 4.71 8.01
N GLN A 354 -16.46 5.02 6.97
CA GLN A 354 -15.22 4.33 6.66
C GLN A 354 -14.06 4.78 7.57
N PHE A 355 -14.27 5.82 8.40
CA PHE A 355 -13.26 6.30 9.32
C PHE A 355 -13.18 5.37 10.53
N PRO A 356 -11.98 4.87 10.89
CA PRO A 356 -11.80 4.10 12.12
C PRO A 356 -12.07 4.96 13.36
N TRP A 357 -11.90 6.29 13.26
CA TRP A 357 -12.15 7.25 14.32
C TRP A 357 -12.40 8.66 13.76
N TYR A 358 -13.29 9.42 14.39
CA TYR A 358 -13.44 10.86 14.19
C TYR A 358 -13.89 11.54 15.49
N PRO A 359 -13.54 12.82 15.72
CA PRO A 359 -13.93 13.54 16.93
C PRO A 359 -15.45 13.60 17.12
N LYS A 360 -15.93 13.36 18.34
CA LYS A 360 -17.38 13.38 18.65
C LYS A 360 -18.05 14.72 18.37
N HIS A 361 -17.29 15.82 18.37
CA HIS A 361 -17.80 17.16 18.13
C HIS A 361 -17.98 17.50 16.64
N TRP A 362 -17.59 16.62 15.72
CA TRP A 362 -17.74 16.88 14.27
C TRP A 362 -19.18 16.81 13.77
N ASP A 363 -20.12 16.28 14.57
CA ASP A 363 -21.56 16.19 14.23
C ASP A 363 -21.83 15.75 12.78
N VAL A 364 -21.10 14.72 12.34
CA VAL A 364 -21.13 14.24 10.95
C VAL A 364 -22.20 13.17 10.77
N GLU A 365 -22.89 13.23 9.63
CA GLU A 365 -23.72 12.13 9.19
C GLU A 365 -22.81 10.95 8.81
N LYS A 366 -22.96 9.79 9.48
CA LYS A 366 -22.14 8.59 9.20
C LYS A 366 -22.23 8.14 7.74
N LYS A 367 -23.38 8.32 7.10
CA LYS A 367 -23.59 8.00 5.68
C LYS A 367 -23.15 9.13 4.73
N GLY A 368 -22.78 10.28 5.27
CA GLY A 368 -22.35 11.46 4.53
C GLY A 368 -20.95 11.31 3.92
N LEU A 369 -20.66 12.22 2.99
CA LEU A 369 -19.36 12.32 2.34
C LEU A 369 -18.29 12.71 3.35
N SER A 370 -17.11 12.12 3.21
CA SER A 370 -15.94 12.52 3.98
C SER A 370 -15.30 13.78 3.42
N HIS A 371 -14.46 14.40 4.25
CA HIS A 371 -13.54 15.44 3.84
C HIS A 371 -12.52 14.97 2.79
N TRP A 372 -12.13 13.70 2.78
CA TRP A 372 -11.16 13.17 1.80
C TRP A 372 -11.72 13.12 0.38
N LEU A 373 -13.04 12.95 0.22
CA LEU A 373 -13.66 13.03 -1.10
C LEU A 373 -13.50 14.43 -1.72
N ARG A 374 -13.42 15.47 -0.88
CA ARG A 374 -13.22 16.85 -1.33
C ARG A 374 -11.90 17.01 -2.08
N MET A 375 -10.85 16.30 -1.67
CA MET A 375 -9.57 16.29 -2.38
C MET A 375 -9.74 15.81 -3.84
N PHE A 376 -10.46 14.71 -4.07
CA PHE A 376 -10.73 14.20 -5.42
C PHE A 376 -11.66 15.10 -6.22
N GLN A 377 -12.64 15.73 -5.57
CA GLN A 377 -13.51 16.72 -6.20
C GLN A 377 -12.73 17.97 -6.62
N ASN A 378 -11.88 18.51 -5.75
CA ASN A 378 -11.02 19.65 -6.05
C ASN A 378 -10.05 19.31 -7.19
N ALA A 379 -9.43 18.12 -7.16
CA ALA A 379 -8.57 17.65 -8.24
C ALA A 379 -9.33 17.51 -9.56
N ARG A 380 -10.56 16.98 -9.53
CA ARG A 380 -11.42 16.89 -10.72
C ARG A 380 -11.81 18.27 -11.25
N GLU A 381 -12.33 19.15 -10.41
CA GLU A 381 -12.73 20.52 -10.78
C GLU A 381 -11.55 21.30 -11.33
N TRP A 382 -10.35 21.14 -10.79
CA TRP A 382 -9.15 21.79 -11.30
C TRP A 382 -8.70 21.21 -12.67
N CYS A 383 -8.88 19.91 -12.89
CA CYS A 383 -8.60 19.25 -14.18
C CYS A 383 -9.70 19.48 -15.24
N SER A 384 -10.87 20.00 -14.87
CA SER A 384 -12.03 20.25 -15.75
C SER A 384 -12.02 21.70 -16.23
#